data_AF-A0A832B146-F1
#
_entry.id   AF-A0A832B146-F1
#
_cell.length_a   1.000
_cell.length_b   1.000
_cell.length_c   1.000
_cell.angle_alpha   90.00
_cell.angle_beta   90.00
_cell.angle_gamma   90.00
#
_symmetry.space_group_name_H-M   'P 1'
#
loop_
_entity.id
_entity.type
_entity.pdbx_description
1 polymer ?
#
loop_
_entity_poly.entity_id
_entity_poly.type
_entity_poly.pdbx_seq_one_letter_code
_entity_poly.pdbx_strand_id
1 'polypeptide(L)'
;MAMAVTETLHPQDNRRVALIKSLATNNRFYALVRPETGIRNADTVEHIPDDLLLGIAYPCLEDGLNDFAVIRTTYETMDFFPEDDEMRKELMGIVEDARGKLVRRLTELRDRVRARSAHFLGTDLEEFKAYALDIMDRGYPRRNLDSMMKLNVFASVAEAEGHKNGSEPYYRYEFRPEFDPAELLQLPSHEFVAAMFADVLNGVLDDANYKNRYTFDRNVFQKFIALMFINYATTDPVFYGTNKADYGVSEEKDMEDTPLYRAVARELRAIEARLQREKLLAQPAALAEREAARRGEAEVLELPGTLVNEDALLGPIASLCATAKRLAANKDPDTAKFGRVILTDA
;
A
#
# COMPACT_ATOMS: atom_id res chain seq x y z
N MET A 1 33.34 -0.86 21.25
CA MET A 1 32.54 -1.18 22.46
C MET A 1 31.08 -1.18 22.05
N ALA A 2 30.53 -2.35 21.76
CA ALA A 2 29.13 -2.51 21.40
C ALA A 2 28.31 -2.60 22.70
N MET A 3 27.39 -1.66 22.91
CA MET A 3 26.39 -1.77 23.97
C MET A 3 25.35 -2.79 23.53
N ALA A 4 25.33 -3.94 24.20
CA ALA A 4 24.23 -4.89 24.13
C ALA A 4 22.97 -4.19 24.65
N VAL A 5 21.98 -4.02 23.77
CA VAL A 5 20.62 -3.66 24.17
C VAL A 5 20.01 -4.92 24.76
N THR A 6 19.95 -4.98 26.09
CA THR A 6 19.27 -6.03 26.82
C THR A 6 17.77 -5.95 26.48
N GLU A 7 17.27 -6.93 25.73
CA GLU A 7 15.83 -7.14 25.52
C GLU A 7 15.15 -7.29 26.89
N THR A 8 14.43 -6.26 27.33
CA THR A 8 13.44 -6.41 28.39
C THR A 8 12.22 -7.11 27.79
N LEU A 9 12.33 -8.42 27.58
CA LEU A 9 11.17 -9.30 27.42
C LEU A 9 10.31 -9.15 28.67
N HIS A 10 9.07 -8.68 28.51
CA HIS A 10 8.09 -8.66 29.59
C HIS A 10 7.95 -10.10 30.12
N PRO A 11 8.24 -10.38 31.40
CA PRO A 11 8.25 -11.75 31.95
C PRO A 11 6.85 -12.40 32.07
N GLN A 12 5.83 -11.85 31.40
CA GLN A 12 4.43 -12.31 31.44
C GLN A 12 3.72 -12.21 30.08
N ASP A 13 4.43 -12.11 28.95
CA ASP A 13 3.77 -12.16 27.65
C ASP A 13 3.34 -13.60 27.30
N ASN A 14 2.11 -13.95 27.68
CA ASN A 14 1.48 -15.25 27.41
C ASN A 14 0.82 -15.34 26.02
N ARG A 15 1.02 -14.33 25.15
CA ARG A 15 0.46 -14.35 23.80
C ARG A 15 1.17 -15.39 22.94
N ARG A 16 0.39 -16.13 22.17
CA ARG A 16 0.86 -17.12 21.19
C ARG A 16 0.72 -16.59 19.77
N VAL A 17 1.47 -17.16 18.85
CA VAL A 17 1.32 -16.87 17.42
C VAL A 17 0.15 -17.67 16.87
N ALA A 18 -0.74 -17.00 16.15
CA ALA A 18 -1.79 -17.63 15.35
C ALA A 18 -1.71 -17.13 13.91
N LEU A 19 -1.87 -18.05 12.95
CA LEU A 19 -2.18 -17.70 11.57
C LEU A 19 -3.70 -17.62 11.43
N ILE A 20 -4.22 -16.42 11.18
CA ILE A 20 -5.66 -16.14 11.13
C ILE A 20 -6.04 -15.78 9.71
N LYS A 21 -7.19 -16.27 9.25
CA LYS A 21 -7.75 -15.99 7.95
C LYS A 21 -9.01 -15.13 8.08
N SER A 22 -9.11 -14.03 7.33
CA SER A 22 -10.37 -13.28 7.19
C SER A 22 -11.29 -13.96 6.20
N LEU A 23 -12.58 -14.11 6.51
CA LEU A 23 -13.60 -14.53 5.53
C LEU A 23 -13.92 -13.41 4.54
N ALA A 24 -13.98 -12.16 5.01
CA ALA A 24 -14.35 -11.01 4.19
C ALA A 24 -13.36 -10.77 3.03
N THR A 25 -12.07 -10.93 3.30
CA THR A 25 -11.01 -10.67 2.32
C THR A 25 -10.30 -11.94 1.89
N ASN A 26 -10.45 -13.05 2.61
CA ASN A 26 -9.71 -14.30 2.37
C ASN A 26 -8.19 -14.15 2.63
N ASN A 27 -7.72 -13.00 3.14
CA ASN A 27 -6.33 -12.77 3.51
C ASN A 27 -5.96 -13.56 4.76
N ARG A 28 -4.69 -13.97 4.84
CA ARG A 28 -4.10 -14.58 6.03
C ARG A 28 -3.08 -13.66 6.66
N PHE A 29 -3.05 -13.62 7.99
CA PHE A 29 -2.06 -12.86 8.74
C PHE A 29 -1.61 -13.64 9.96
N TYR A 30 -0.34 -13.50 10.30
CA TYR A 30 0.16 -13.89 11.60
C TYR A 30 -0.17 -12.82 12.63
N ALA A 31 -0.51 -13.23 13.86
CA ALA A 31 -0.73 -12.29 14.95
C ALA A 31 -0.32 -12.89 16.29
N LEU A 32 0.01 -12.03 17.26
CA LEU A 32 0.15 -12.40 18.66
C LEU A 32 -1.22 -12.30 19.32
N VAL A 33 -1.83 -13.45 19.62
CA VAL A 33 -3.17 -13.52 20.22
C VAL A 33 -3.09 -13.92 21.68
N ARG A 34 -3.91 -13.30 22.51
CA ARG A 34 -4.07 -13.68 23.91
C ARG A 34 -5.00 -14.89 24.01
N PRO A 35 -4.78 -15.83 24.95
CA PRO A 35 -5.65 -16.99 25.13
C PRO A 35 -7.13 -16.62 25.33
N GLU A 36 -7.41 -15.49 25.98
CA GLU A 36 -8.77 -15.04 26.32
C GLU A 36 -9.56 -14.53 25.11
N THR A 37 -8.90 -14.24 23.99
CA THR A 37 -9.59 -13.81 22.75
C THR A 37 -10.39 -14.93 22.09
N GLY A 38 -10.11 -16.18 22.46
CA GLY A 38 -10.70 -17.35 21.80
C GLY A 38 -10.12 -17.68 20.44
N ILE A 39 -9.27 -16.82 19.86
CA ILE A 39 -8.65 -17.03 18.55
C ILE A 39 -7.60 -18.15 18.64
N ARG A 40 -7.70 -19.10 17.72
CA ARG A 40 -6.82 -20.26 17.59
C ARG A 40 -6.00 -20.20 16.30
N ASN A 41 -4.98 -21.03 16.26
CA ASN A 41 -4.18 -21.15 15.05
C ASN A 41 -5.02 -21.72 13.91
N ALA A 42 -4.81 -21.23 12.69
CA ALA A 42 -5.59 -21.59 11.50
C ALA A 42 -7.07 -21.16 11.54
N ASP A 43 -7.48 -20.34 12.51
CA ASP A 43 -8.85 -19.86 12.60
C ASP A 43 -9.24 -19.04 11.37
N THR A 44 -10.52 -19.14 11.05
CA THR A 44 -11.17 -18.34 10.02
C THR A 44 -12.22 -17.46 10.69
N VAL A 45 -11.99 -16.15 10.70
CA VAL A 45 -12.83 -15.15 11.37
C VAL A 45 -13.54 -14.28 10.33
N GLU A 46 -14.71 -13.74 10.67
CA GLU A 46 -15.46 -12.87 9.75
C GLU A 46 -14.62 -11.64 9.33
N HIS A 47 -14.14 -10.91 10.33
CA HIS A 47 -13.24 -9.76 10.20
C HIS A 47 -12.10 -9.89 11.20
N ILE A 48 -10.88 -9.55 10.76
CA ILE A 48 -9.72 -9.50 11.66
C ILE A 48 -9.82 -8.19 12.46
N PRO A 49 -9.70 -8.21 13.80
CA PRO A 49 -9.77 -7.00 14.61
C PRO A 49 -8.79 -5.91 14.15
N ASP A 50 -9.23 -4.66 14.17
CA ASP A 50 -8.44 -3.52 13.68
C ASP A 50 -7.30 -3.12 14.63
N ASP A 51 -7.42 -3.46 15.91
CA ASP A 51 -6.42 -3.21 16.94
C ASP A 51 -5.30 -4.27 16.98
N LEU A 52 -5.45 -5.36 16.23
CA LEU A 52 -4.48 -6.45 16.20
C LEU A 52 -3.28 -6.08 15.32
N LEU A 53 -2.08 -6.22 15.87
CA LEU A 53 -0.83 -6.10 15.11
C LEU A 53 -0.63 -7.36 14.25
N LEU A 54 -0.55 -7.18 12.93
CA LEU A 54 -0.48 -8.26 11.96
C LEU A 54 0.90 -8.39 11.33
N GLY A 55 1.26 -9.63 11.04
CA GLY A 55 2.43 -10.03 10.29
C GLY A 55 2.04 -10.65 8.94
N ILE A 56 2.68 -10.18 7.88
CA ILE A 56 2.55 -10.66 6.51
C ILE A 56 3.81 -11.48 6.21
N ALA A 57 3.69 -12.81 6.21
CA ALA A 57 4.75 -13.68 5.69
C ALA A 57 4.53 -13.90 4.18
N TYR A 58 5.56 -14.39 3.49
CA TYR A 58 5.49 -14.64 2.05
C TYR A 58 4.27 -15.53 1.64
N PRO A 59 3.96 -16.65 2.32
CA PRO A 59 2.78 -17.46 1.99
C PRO A 59 1.43 -16.73 2.09
N CYS A 60 1.34 -15.66 2.88
CA CYS A 60 0.11 -14.86 2.99
C CYS A 60 -0.22 -14.13 1.68
N LEU A 61 0.79 -13.80 0.87
CA LEU A 61 0.61 -13.15 -0.43
C LEU A 61 0.27 -14.16 -1.53
N GLU A 62 0.73 -15.41 -1.41
CA GLU A 62 0.44 -16.47 -2.37
C GLU A 62 -1.05 -16.76 -2.50
N ASP A 63 -1.85 -16.55 -1.43
CA ASP A 63 -3.30 -16.70 -1.50
C ASP A 63 -3.95 -15.74 -2.51
N GLY A 64 -3.33 -14.58 -2.79
CA GLY A 64 -3.74 -13.65 -3.84
C GLY A 64 -3.47 -14.18 -5.24
N LEU A 65 -2.42 -14.97 -5.45
CA LEU A 65 -2.08 -15.55 -6.76
C LEU A 65 -3.20 -16.43 -7.30
N ASN A 66 -3.96 -17.09 -6.43
CA ASN A 66 -5.08 -17.93 -6.84
C ASN A 66 -6.14 -17.13 -7.59
N ASP A 67 -6.50 -15.93 -7.11
CA ASP A 67 -7.52 -15.10 -7.76
C ASP A 67 -6.99 -14.52 -9.10
N PHE A 68 -5.71 -14.16 -9.18
CA PHE A 68 -5.07 -13.78 -10.45
C PHE A 68 -5.04 -14.94 -11.46
N ALA A 69 -4.69 -16.15 -10.99
CA ALA A 69 -4.64 -17.35 -11.81
C ALA A 69 -6.02 -17.70 -12.36
N VAL A 70 -7.08 -17.62 -11.55
CA VAL A 70 -8.47 -17.84 -11.98
C VAL A 70 -8.83 -16.90 -13.14
N ILE A 71 -8.56 -15.60 -13.02
CA ILE A 71 -8.84 -14.64 -14.10
C ILE A 71 -8.07 -15.02 -15.37
N ARG A 72 -6.77 -15.29 -15.24
CA ARG A 72 -5.91 -15.64 -16.37
C ARG A 72 -6.38 -16.91 -17.08
N THR A 73 -6.61 -18.00 -16.35
CA THR A 73 -7.06 -19.28 -16.93
C THR A 73 -8.46 -19.18 -17.54
N THR A 74 -9.29 -18.27 -17.02
CA THR A 74 -10.62 -17.99 -17.56
C THR A 74 -10.50 -17.33 -18.95
N TYR A 75 -9.58 -16.38 -19.15
CA TYR A 75 -9.28 -15.87 -20.49
C TYR A 75 -8.66 -16.91 -21.41
N GLU A 76 -7.76 -17.75 -20.90
CA GLU A 76 -7.21 -18.86 -21.70
C GLU A 76 -8.31 -19.78 -22.20
N THR A 77 -9.31 -20.06 -21.36
CA THR A 77 -10.49 -20.85 -21.74
C THR A 77 -11.32 -20.13 -22.80
N MET A 78 -11.58 -18.84 -22.65
CA MET A 78 -12.30 -18.05 -23.66
C MET A 78 -11.59 -18.02 -25.02
N ASP A 79 -10.25 -18.02 -25.04
CA ASP A 79 -9.46 -18.04 -26.28
C ASP A 79 -9.65 -19.35 -27.09
N PHE A 80 -10.02 -20.45 -26.44
CA PHE A 80 -10.31 -21.73 -27.12
C PHE A 80 -11.70 -21.80 -27.76
N PHE A 81 -12.63 -20.94 -27.34
CA PHE A 81 -14.02 -20.93 -27.82
C PHE A 81 -14.47 -19.50 -28.17
N PRO A 82 -13.85 -18.85 -29.17
CA PRO A 82 -14.04 -17.43 -29.43
C PRO A 82 -15.47 -17.04 -29.83
N GLU A 83 -16.23 -17.97 -30.42
CA GLU A 83 -17.57 -17.76 -30.99
C GLU A 83 -18.72 -18.12 -30.03
N ASP A 84 -18.42 -18.56 -28.79
CA ASP A 84 -19.44 -18.95 -27.81
C ASP A 84 -19.75 -17.78 -26.84
N ASP A 85 -20.74 -16.97 -27.21
CA ASP A 85 -21.14 -15.78 -26.45
C ASP A 85 -21.78 -16.10 -25.09
N GLU A 86 -22.52 -17.21 -24.98
CA GLU A 86 -23.14 -17.63 -23.71
C GLU A 86 -22.06 -18.09 -22.72
N MET A 87 -21.10 -18.90 -23.19
CA MET A 87 -19.96 -19.31 -22.37
C MET A 87 -19.08 -18.10 -22.01
N ARG A 88 -18.84 -17.16 -22.93
CA ARG A 88 -18.12 -15.91 -22.65
C ARG A 88 -18.78 -15.13 -21.52
N LYS A 89 -20.11 -15.02 -21.52
CA LYS A 89 -20.86 -14.32 -20.46
C LYS A 89 -20.70 -15.00 -19.10
N GLU A 90 -20.77 -16.33 -19.04
CA GLU A 90 -20.56 -17.10 -17.81
C GLU A 90 -19.13 -16.92 -17.27
N LEU A 91 -18.13 -17.08 -18.15
CA LEU A 91 -16.71 -16.93 -17.79
C LEU A 91 -16.38 -15.51 -17.34
N MET A 92 -16.98 -14.47 -17.94
CA MET A 92 -16.84 -13.10 -17.44
C MET A 92 -17.45 -12.92 -16.04
N GLY A 93 -18.50 -13.66 -15.69
CA GLY A 93 -19.00 -13.72 -14.30
C GLY A 93 -17.94 -14.22 -13.31
N ILE A 94 -17.19 -15.26 -13.69
CA ILE A 94 -16.07 -15.78 -12.88
C ILE A 94 -14.95 -14.75 -12.75
N VAL A 95 -14.64 -14.02 -13.83
CA VAL A 95 -13.65 -12.93 -13.80
C VAL A 95 -14.07 -11.83 -12.82
N GLU A 96 -15.33 -11.39 -12.87
CA GLU A 96 -15.84 -10.35 -11.96
C GLU A 96 -15.85 -10.79 -10.49
N ASP A 97 -16.20 -12.05 -10.21
CA ASP A 97 -16.13 -12.59 -8.85
C ASP A 97 -14.69 -12.64 -8.31
N ALA A 98 -13.75 -13.08 -9.13
CA ALA A 98 -12.33 -13.11 -8.78
C ALA A 98 -11.77 -11.68 -8.61
N ARG A 99 -12.14 -10.76 -9.49
CA ARG A 99 -11.82 -9.34 -9.39
C ARG A 99 -12.33 -8.72 -8.09
N GLY A 100 -13.58 -8.97 -7.72
CA GLY A 100 -14.16 -8.49 -6.46
C GLY A 100 -13.38 -8.98 -5.24
N LYS A 101 -12.89 -10.22 -5.26
CA LYS A 101 -12.01 -10.77 -4.21
C LYS A 101 -10.65 -10.06 -4.18
N LEU A 102 -10.01 -9.85 -5.34
CA LEU A 102 -8.75 -9.12 -5.44
C LEU A 102 -8.88 -7.69 -4.90
N VAL A 103 -9.96 -6.97 -5.25
CA VAL A 103 -10.21 -5.62 -4.74
C VAL A 103 -10.25 -5.62 -3.21
N ARG A 104 -11.03 -6.52 -2.59
CA ARG A 104 -11.13 -6.62 -1.12
C ARG A 104 -9.77 -6.93 -0.48
N ARG A 105 -9.04 -7.91 -1.02
CA ARG A 105 -7.72 -8.32 -0.51
C ARG A 105 -6.69 -7.21 -0.55
N LEU A 106 -6.52 -6.61 -1.73
CA LEU A 106 -5.51 -5.58 -1.96
C LEU A 106 -5.85 -4.30 -1.22
N THR A 107 -7.14 -3.98 -1.07
CA THR A 107 -7.60 -2.87 -0.22
C THR A 107 -7.16 -3.08 1.23
N GLU A 108 -7.45 -4.24 1.83
CA GLU A 108 -7.04 -4.50 3.21
C GLU A 108 -5.52 -4.49 3.38
N LEU A 109 -4.77 -5.13 2.46
CA LEU A 109 -3.31 -5.12 2.53
C LEU A 109 -2.75 -3.69 2.43
N ARG A 110 -3.19 -2.92 1.44
CA ARG A 110 -2.79 -1.51 1.26
C ARG A 110 -3.08 -0.71 2.53
N ASP A 111 -4.30 -0.78 3.03
CA ASP A 111 -4.77 0.06 4.13
C ASP A 111 -4.09 -0.31 5.45
N ARG A 112 -3.93 -1.61 5.74
CA ARG A 112 -3.24 -2.05 6.96
C ARG A 112 -1.73 -1.78 6.93
N VAL A 113 -1.08 -1.93 5.77
CA VAL A 113 0.35 -1.58 5.63
C VAL A 113 0.53 -0.06 5.80
N ARG A 114 -0.33 0.75 5.15
CA ARG A 114 -0.31 2.21 5.30
C ARG A 114 -0.57 2.66 6.73
N ALA A 115 -1.55 2.05 7.40
CA ALA A 115 -1.87 2.35 8.79
C ALA A 115 -0.84 1.79 9.79
N ARG A 116 0.19 1.07 9.32
CA ARG A 116 1.20 0.39 10.15
C ARG A 116 0.55 -0.56 11.17
N SER A 117 -0.53 -1.22 10.77
CA SER A 117 -1.19 -2.30 11.52
C SER A 117 -0.88 -3.69 10.95
N ALA A 118 -0.37 -3.77 9.72
CA ALA A 118 0.22 -4.98 9.15
C ALA A 118 1.66 -4.73 8.67
N HIS A 119 2.54 -5.70 8.92
CA HIS A 119 3.97 -5.59 8.64
C HIS A 119 4.48 -6.82 7.94
N PHE A 120 5.31 -6.63 6.92
CA PHE A 120 6.04 -7.72 6.29
C PHE A 120 7.06 -8.30 7.27
N LEU A 121 6.98 -9.62 7.47
CA LEU A 121 7.85 -10.34 8.39
C LEU A 121 9.12 -10.79 7.68
N GLY A 122 10.27 -10.48 8.27
CA GLY A 122 11.60 -10.78 7.78
C GLY A 122 12.05 -9.88 6.64
N THR A 123 11.21 -8.95 6.18
CA THR A 123 11.49 -8.10 5.02
C THR A 123 12.17 -6.81 5.46
N ASP A 124 13.37 -6.55 4.93
CA ASP A 124 13.94 -5.20 5.00
C ASP A 124 13.20 -4.30 4.00
N LEU A 125 12.42 -3.34 4.52
CA LEU A 125 11.61 -2.46 3.69
C LEU A 125 12.45 -1.41 2.94
N GLU A 126 13.61 -1.02 3.48
CA GLU A 126 14.53 -0.11 2.76
C GLU A 126 15.18 -0.85 1.60
N GLU A 127 15.61 -2.09 1.81
CA GLU A 127 16.11 -2.94 0.73
C GLU A 127 15.01 -3.24 -0.30
N PHE A 128 13.78 -3.54 0.15
CA PHE A 128 12.61 -3.71 -0.71
C PHE A 128 12.44 -2.49 -1.63
N LYS A 129 12.41 -1.29 -1.05
CA LYS A 129 12.24 -0.04 -1.81
C LYS A 129 13.38 0.16 -2.80
N ALA A 130 14.63 -0.04 -2.37
CA ALA A 130 15.79 0.07 -3.24
C ALA A 130 15.71 -0.90 -4.43
N TYR A 131 15.31 -2.14 -4.19
CA TYR A 131 15.15 -3.15 -5.24
C TYR A 131 13.98 -2.84 -6.18
N ALA A 132 12.87 -2.32 -5.66
CA ALA A 132 11.75 -1.87 -6.48
C ALA A 132 12.16 -0.75 -7.44
N LEU A 133 12.87 0.26 -6.93
CA LEU A 133 13.41 1.37 -7.73
C LEU A 133 14.40 0.87 -8.78
N ASP A 134 15.18 -0.16 -8.45
CA ASP A 134 16.11 -0.78 -9.39
C ASP A 134 15.41 -1.44 -10.58
N ILE A 135 14.32 -2.15 -10.31
CA ILE A 135 13.47 -2.75 -11.35
C ILE A 135 12.79 -1.66 -12.19
N MET A 136 12.45 -0.50 -11.61
CA MET A 136 11.88 0.62 -12.37
C MET A 136 12.91 1.23 -13.35
N ASP A 137 14.14 1.48 -12.88
CA ASP A 137 15.18 2.14 -13.67
C ASP A 137 15.85 1.20 -14.69
N ARG A 138 16.46 0.12 -14.18
CA ARG A 138 17.27 -0.79 -15.00
C ARG A 138 16.42 -1.88 -15.65
N GLY A 139 15.37 -2.30 -14.94
CA GLY A 139 14.56 -3.46 -15.31
C GLY A 139 15.19 -4.78 -14.87
N TYR A 140 14.38 -5.84 -14.89
CA TYR A 140 14.78 -7.17 -14.47
C TYR A 140 14.50 -8.22 -15.55
N PRO A 141 15.38 -9.22 -15.78
CA PRO A 141 15.14 -10.24 -16.80
C PRO A 141 13.80 -10.96 -16.59
N ARG A 142 12.90 -10.88 -17.58
CA ARG A 142 11.55 -11.47 -17.50
C ARG A 142 11.57 -12.97 -17.17
N ARG A 143 12.49 -13.71 -17.77
CA ARG A 143 12.66 -15.15 -17.54
C ARG A 143 12.97 -15.48 -16.08
N ASN A 144 13.73 -14.64 -15.39
CA ASN A 144 14.06 -14.87 -13.99
C ASN A 144 12.82 -14.69 -13.10
N LEU A 145 11.98 -13.68 -13.38
CA LEU A 145 10.71 -13.47 -12.68
C LEU A 145 9.78 -14.68 -12.84
N ASP A 146 9.62 -15.15 -14.07
CA ASP A 146 8.83 -16.35 -14.36
C ASP A 146 9.39 -17.61 -13.66
N SER A 147 10.70 -17.82 -13.72
CA SER A 147 11.37 -19.00 -13.14
C SER A 147 11.25 -19.04 -11.60
N MET A 148 11.47 -17.91 -10.94
CA MET A 148 11.39 -17.84 -9.47
C MET A 148 9.97 -17.99 -8.96
N MET A 149 9.01 -17.41 -9.68
CA MET A 149 7.59 -17.46 -9.29
C MET A 149 6.88 -18.72 -9.81
N LYS A 150 7.56 -19.54 -10.62
CA LYS A 150 7.03 -20.74 -11.29
C LYS A 150 5.79 -20.42 -12.14
N LEU A 151 5.84 -19.29 -12.85
CA LEU A 151 4.79 -18.78 -13.72
C LEU A 151 5.36 -18.57 -15.14
N ASN A 152 4.49 -18.22 -16.08
CA ASN A 152 4.86 -17.88 -17.47
C ASN A 152 4.16 -16.57 -17.92
N VAL A 153 3.94 -15.65 -16.99
CA VAL A 153 3.21 -14.39 -17.24
C VAL A 153 4.09 -13.43 -18.02
N PHE A 154 5.37 -13.29 -17.66
CA PHE A 154 6.27 -12.34 -18.32
C PHE A 154 6.65 -12.78 -19.73
N ALA A 155 6.88 -14.07 -19.93
CA ALA A 155 7.13 -14.67 -21.23
C ALA A 155 5.91 -14.55 -22.16
N SER A 156 4.70 -14.83 -21.66
CA SER A 156 3.45 -14.69 -22.43
C SER A 156 3.25 -13.27 -22.95
N VAL A 157 3.47 -12.26 -22.10
CA VAL A 157 3.39 -10.85 -22.49
C VAL A 157 4.50 -10.48 -23.48
N ALA A 158 5.74 -10.94 -23.27
CA ALA A 158 6.83 -10.69 -24.21
C ALA A 158 6.54 -11.27 -25.61
N GLU A 159 5.98 -12.47 -25.68
CA GLU A 159 5.60 -13.08 -26.95
C GLU A 159 4.52 -12.26 -27.67
N ALA A 160 3.49 -11.80 -26.94
CA ALA A 160 2.44 -10.94 -27.48
C ALA A 160 2.96 -9.58 -27.97
N GLU A 161 4.01 -9.04 -27.32
CA GLU A 161 4.74 -7.83 -27.74
C GLU A 161 5.69 -8.07 -28.94
N GLY A 162 5.76 -9.30 -29.46
CA GLY A 162 6.56 -9.64 -30.64
C GLY A 162 8.02 -10.00 -30.34
N HIS A 163 8.40 -10.13 -29.07
CA HIS A 163 9.73 -10.57 -28.66
C HIS A 163 9.87 -12.09 -28.80
N LYS A 164 10.11 -12.55 -30.04
CA LYS A 164 10.44 -13.96 -30.34
C LYS A 164 11.96 -14.08 -30.53
N ASN A 165 12.57 -15.14 -29.98
CA ASN A 165 13.99 -15.53 -30.19
C ASN A 165 15.09 -14.66 -29.54
N GLY A 166 15.27 -14.79 -28.21
CA GLY A 166 16.60 -14.64 -27.59
C GLY A 166 17.06 -13.24 -27.18
N SER A 167 16.42 -12.15 -27.61
CA SER A 167 16.55 -10.87 -26.91
C SER A 167 15.63 -10.92 -25.69
N GLU A 168 16.07 -11.50 -24.57
CA GLU A 168 15.25 -11.56 -23.35
C GLU A 168 14.95 -10.12 -22.90
N PRO A 169 13.70 -9.62 -23.03
CA PRO A 169 13.41 -8.25 -22.68
C PRO A 169 13.41 -8.11 -21.16
N TYR A 170 13.86 -6.96 -20.68
CA TYR A 170 13.73 -6.59 -19.27
C TYR A 170 12.28 -6.21 -18.98
N TYR A 171 11.76 -6.62 -17.84
CA TYR A 171 10.56 -6.02 -17.26
C TYR A 171 10.95 -4.81 -16.45
N ARG A 172 10.27 -3.69 -16.69
CA ARG A 172 10.36 -2.50 -15.85
C ARG A 172 9.03 -2.31 -15.14
N TYR A 173 9.09 -2.09 -13.82
CA TYR A 173 7.90 -1.73 -13.08
C TYR A 173 7.54 -0.30 -13.46
N GLU A 174 6.33 -0.10 -13.97
CA GLU A 174 5.84 1.20 -14.38
C GLU A 174 4.61 1.53 -13.53
N PHE A 175 4.75 2.49 -12.61
CA PHE A 175 3.59 3.03 -11.92
C PHE A 175 2.63 3.68 -12.91
N ARG A 176 1.33 3.65 -12.58
CA ARG A 176 0.33 4.40 -13.34
C ARG A 176 0.63 5.90 -13.31
N PRO A 177 0.16 6.68 -14.31
CA PRO A 177 0.43 8.12 -14.39
C PRO A 177 -0.06 8.95 -13.20
N GLU A 178 -0.95 8.38 -12.38
CA GLU A 178 -1.45 9.03 -11.16
C GLU A 178 -0.40 9.13 -10.05
N PHE A 179 0.70 8.37 -10.13
CA PHE A 179 1.80 8.41 -9.16
C PHE A 179 2.97 9.22 -9.73
N ASP A 180 3.36 10.28 -9.04
CA ASP A 180 4.56 11.05 -9.40
C ASP A 180 5.83 10.29 -8.95
N PRO A 181 6.75 9.93 -9.87
CA PRO A 181 8.03 9.32 -9.51
C PRO A 181 8.85 10.12 -8.50
N ALA A 182 8.80 11.47 -8.55
CA ALA A 182 9.53 12.30 -7.63
C ALA A 182 8.99 12.18 -6.19
N GLU A 183 7.67 12.12 -6.04
CA GLU A 183 7.01 11.90 -4.75
C GLU A 183 7.28 10.49 -4.22
N LEU A 184 7.15 9.47 -5.08
CA LEU A 184 7.41 8.06 -4.71
C LEU A 184 8.81 7.86 -4.12
N LEU A 185 9.83 8.52 -4.70
CA LEU A 185 11.22 8.44 -4.20
C LEU A 185 11.36 8.97 -2.77
N GLN A 186 10.56 9.96 -2.38
CA GLN A 186 10.63 10.58 -1.04
C GLN A 186 9.80 9.85 0.01
N LEU A 187 8.91 8.93 -0.38
CA LEU A 187 8.07 8.20 0.56
C LEU A 187 8.91 7.35 1.54
N PRO A 188 8.56 7.31 2.83
CA PRO A 188 9.06 6.27 3.72
C PRO A 188 8.79 4.88 3.15
N SER A 189 9.68 3.91 3.40
CA SER A 189 9.59 2.60 2.73
C SER A 189 8.28 1.84 2.94
N HIS A 190 7.65 1.97 4.11
CA HIS A 190 6.32 1.38 4.34
C HIS A 190 5.21 2.04 3.51
N GLU A 191 5.28 3.36 3.30
CA GLU A 191 4.35 4.09 2.42
C GLU A 191 4.60 3.78 0.96
N PHE A 192 5.86 3.59 0.56
CA PHE A 192 6.22 3.14 -0.78
C PHE A 192 5.63 1.77 -1.11
N VAL A 193 5.73 0.80 -0.18
CA VAL A 193 5.09 -0.51 -0.34
C VAL A 193 3.57 -0.39 -0.45
N ALA A 194 2.95 0.44 0.39
CA ALA A 194 1.52 0.72 0.29
C ALA A 194 1.15 1.37 -1.05
N ALA A 195 2.01 2.24 -1.61
CA ALA A 195 1.82 2.82 -2.94
C ALA A 195 1.91 1.77 -4.05
N MET A 196 2.81 0.79 -3.97
CA MET A 196 2.83 -0.33 -4.91
C MET A 196 1.55 -1.16 -4.86
N PHE A 197 1.01 -1.46 -3.68
CA PHE A 197 -0.31 -2.11 -3.58
C PHE A 197 -1.43 -1.26 -4.14
N ALA A 198 -1.38 0.06 -3.92
CA ALA A 198 -2.36 0.99 -4.48
C ALA A 198 -2.31 0.99 -6.02
N ASP A 199 -1.12 0.94 -6.61
CA ASP A 199 -0.93 0.87 -8.06
C ASP A 199 -1.49 -0.43 -8.67
N VAL A 200 -1.22 -1.57 -8.03
CA VAL A 200 -1.82 -2.86 -8.42
C VAL A 200 -3.35 -2.81 -8.29
N LEU A 201 -3.87 -2.29 -7.17
CA LEU A 201 -5.30 -2.15 -6.92
C LEU A 201 -5.98 -1.23 -7.94
N ASN A 202 -5.35 -0.10 -8.31
CA ASN A 202 -5.84 0.77 -9.38
C ASN A 202 -5.86 0.02 -10.72
N GLY A 203 -4.89 -0.86 -10.98
CA GLY A 203 -4.92 -1.80 -12.11
C GLY A 203 -6.13 -2.75 -12.08
N VAL A 204 -6.43 -3.34 -10.92
CA VAL A 204 -7.59 -4.23 -10.71
C VAL A 204 -8.93 -3.48 -10.83
N LEU A 205 -8.98 -2.22 -10.42
CA LEU A 205 -10.19 -1.40 -10.50
C LEU A 205 -10.47 -0.86 -11.91
N ASP A 206 -9.52 -0.96 -12.84
CA ASP A 206 -9.64 -0.44 -14.18
C ASP A 206 -10.23 -1.47 -15.15
N ASP A 207 -11.48 -1.25 -15.57
CA ASP A 207 -12.22 -2.12 -16.50
C ASP A 207 -11.48 -2.35 -17.82
N ALA A 208 -10.63 -1.39 -18.26
CA ALA A 208 -9.88 -1.54 -19.49
C ALA A 208 -8.89 -2.71 -19.46
N ASN A 209 -8.46 -3.11 -18.26
CA ASN A 209 -7.54 -4.25 -18.08
C ASN A 209 -8.23 -5.61 -18.23
N TYR A 210 -9.56 -5.65 -18.28
CA TYR A 210 -10.36 -6.87 -18.40
C TYR A 210 -10.88 -7.12 -19.82
N LYS A 211 -10.26 -6.49 -20.83
CA LYS A 211 -10.59 -6.71 -22.24
C LYS A 211 -10.12 -8.05 -22.77
N ASN A 212 -8.94 -8.50 -22.35
CA ASN A 212 -8.33 -9.77 -22.76
C ASN A 212 -7.19 -10.14 -21.80
N ARG A 213 -6.68 -11.38 -21.94
CA ARG A 213 -5.57 -11.91 -21.15
C ARG A 213 -4.33 -11.01 -21.17
N TYR A 214 -3.94 -10.52 -22.35
CA TYR A 214 -2.73 -9.73 -22.51
C TYR A 214 -2.77 -8.44 -21.70
N THR A 215 -3.87 -7.69 -21.78
CA THR A 215 -4.00 -6.42 -21.06
C THR A 215 -4.00 -6.66 -19.54
N PHE A 216 -4.70 -7.70 -19.06
CA PHE A 216 -4.70 -8.08 -17.65
C PHE A 216 -3.30 -8.47 -17.16
N ASP A 217 -2.61 -9.35 -17.89
CA ASP A 217 -1.28 -9.82 -17.54
C ASP A 217 -0.28 -8.65 -17.51
N ARG A 218 -0.26 -7.81 -18.56
CA ARG A 218 0.69 -6.68 -18.70
C ARG A 218 0.49 -5.59 -17.65
N ASN A 219 -0.76 -5.23 -17.36
CA ASN A 219 -1.06 -4.04 -16.56
C ASN A 219 -1.37 -4.34 -15.10
N VAL A 220 -1.70 -5.59 -14.76
CA VAL A 220 -2.12 -5.97 -13.41
C VAL A 220 -1.26 -7.11 -12.87
N PHE A 221 -1.25 -8.27 -13.54
CA PHE A 221 -0.65 -9.46 -12.96
C PHE A 221 0.88 -9.35 -12.84
N GLN A 222 1.56 -8.86 -13.88
CA GLN A 222 3.01 -8.62 -13.84
C GLN A 222 3.42 -7.71 -12.67
N LYS A 223 2.62 -6.68 -12.36
CA LYS A 223 2.90 -5.76 -11.24
C LYS A 223 2.79 -6.46 -9.90
N PHE A 224 1.75 -7.28 -9.70
CA PHE A 224 1.60 -8.06 -8.48
C PHE A 224 2.74 -9.08 -8.32
N ILE A 225 3.13 -9.75 -9.40
CA ILE A 225 4.27 -10.67 -9.36
C ILE A 225 5.58 -9.94 -9.05
N ALA A 226 5.81 -8.77 -9.63
CA ALA A 226 7.00 -7.97 -9.31
C ALA A 226 7.06 -7.61 -7.82
N LEU A 227 5.93 -7.19 -7.23
CA LEU A 227 5.82 -6.94 -5.78
C LEU A 227 6.18 -8.19 -4.96
N MET A 228 5.60 -9.35 -5.31
CA MET A 228 5.91 -10.62 -4.64
C MET A 228 7.37 -11.02 -4.78
N PHE A 229 7.94 -10.84 -5.97
CA PHE A 229 9.34 -11.14 -6.24
C PHE A 229 10.28 -10.25 -5.42
N ILE A 230 10.02 -8.94 -5.37
CA ILE A 230 10.82 -8.02 -4.57
C ILE A 230 10.74 -8.42 -3.09
N ASN A 231 9.53 -8.70 -2.59
CA ASN A 231 9.36 -9.19 -1.22
C ASN A 231 10.18 -10.46 -0.99
N TYR A 232 10.06 -11.45 -1.88
CA TYR A 232 10.85 -12.67 -1.81
C TYR A 232 12.34 -12.36 -1.73
N ALA A 233 12.88 -11.52 -2.62
CA ALA A 233 14.30 -11.19 -2.69
C ALA A 233 14.85 -10.50 -1.42
N THR A 234 14.01 -9.82 -0.65
CA THR A 234 14.41 -9.02 0.52
C THR A 234 13.88 -9.53 1.86
N THR A 235 13.26 -10.71 1.87
CA THR A 235 12.78 -11.39 3.09
C THR A 235 13.78 -12.45 3.55
N ASP A 236 14.02 -12.53 4.87
CA ASP A 236 14.77 -13.65 5.47
C ASP A 236 14.10 -15.01 5.14
N PRO A 237 14.85 -15.99 4.58
CA PRO A 237 14.29 -17.28 4.17
C PRO A 237 13.53 -18.08 5.24
N VAL A 238 13.74 -17.80 6.53
CA VAL A 238 12.95 -18.43 7.60
C VAL A 238 11.45 -18.13 7.45
N PHE A 239 11.08 -16.98 6.87
CA PHE A 239 9.69 -16.56 6.68
C PHE A 239 9.04 -17.10 5.41
N TYR A 240 9.76 -17.90 4.61
CA TYR A 240 9.18 -18.64 3.50
C TYR A 240 8.46 -19.92 3.93
N GLY A 241 8.61 -20.36 5.19
CA GLY A 241 8.07 -21.65 5.64
C GLY A 241 8.72 -22.85 4.94
N THR A 242 10.02 -22.76 4.67
CA THR A 242 10.80 -23.81 3.98
C THR A 242 11.08 -25.03 4.85
N ASN A 243 10.80 -24.98 6.16
CA ASN A 243 10.99 -26.13 7.03
C ASN A 243 9.80 -27.09 6.92
N LYS A 244 10.08 -28.40 6.87
CA LYS A 244 9.03 -29.41 6.83
C LYS A 244 8.06 -29.32 8.01
N ALA A 245 8.55 -28.90 9.17
CA ALA A 245 7.76 -28.71 10.38
C ALA A 245 6.68 -27.62 10.22
N ASP A 246 6.88 -26.66 9.32
CA ASP A 246 5.95 -25.55 9.07
C ASP A 246 4.75 -25.97 8.20
N TYR A 247 4.81 -27.12 7.51
CA TYR A 247 3.73 -27.61 6.65
C TYR A 247 2.55 -28.22 7.42
N GLY A 248 1.35 -28.07 6.86
CA GLY A 248 0.13 -28.68 7.43
C GLY A 248 -0.38 -27.90 8.63
N VAL A 249 -0.53 -26.58 8.46
CA VAL A 249 -1.07 -25.69 9.49
C VAL A 249 -2.52 -26.07 9.79
N SER A 250 -2.80 -26.45 11.03
CA SER A 250 -4.14 -26.73 11.55
C SER A 250 -4.27 -26.22 12.98
N GLU A 251 -5.51 -26.22 13.47
CA GLU A 251 -5.83 -25.84 14.85
C GLU A 251 -5.26 -26.84 15.88
N GLU A 252 -5.25 -28.13 15.53
CA GLU A 252 -4.86 -29.23 16.42
C GLU A 252 -3.34 -29.45 16.48
N LYS A 253 -2.61 -28.98 15.47
CA LYS A 253 -1.17 -29.17 15.38
C LYS A 253 -0.46 -28.12 16.23
N ASP A 254 0.45 -28.59 17.09
CA ASP A 254 1.35 -27.69 17.81
C ASP A 254 2.35 -27.07 16.83
N MET A 255 2.15 -25.78 16.58
CA MET A 255 2.99 -24.97 15.71
C MET A 255 3.93 -24.05 16.49
N GLU A 256 3.73 -23.87 17.80
CA GLU A 256 4.37 -22.80 18.58
C GLU A 256 5.89 -22.93 18.59
N ASP A 257 6.38 -24.17 18.55
CA ASP A 257 7.80 -24.49 18.58
C ASP A 257 8.46 -24.62 17.20
N THR A 258 7.70 -24.42 16.12
CA THR A 258 8.26 -24.47 14.77
C THR A 258 9.18 -23.29 14.50
N PRO A 259 10.21 -23.43 13.63
CA PRO A 259 11.14 -22.34 13.33
C PRO A 259 10.44 -21.06 12.84
N LEU A 260 9.44 -21.21 11.97
CA LEU A 260 8.67 -20.08 11.46
C LEU A 260 7.90 -19.38 12.59
N TYR A 261 7.14 -20.11 13.40
CA TYR A 261 6.32 -19.49 14.46
C TYR A 261 7.18 -18.82 15.52
N ARG A 262 8.33 -19.40 15.89
CA ARG A 262 9.29 -18.75 16.78
C ARG A 262 9.85 -17.46 16.20
N ALA A 263 10.18 -17.45 14.90
CA ALA A 263 10.67 -16.26 14.21
C ALA A 263 9.59 -15.16 14.14
N VAL A 264 8.37 -15.52 13.76
CA VAL A 264 7.18 -14.66 13.75
C VAL A 264 6.92 -14.05 15.13
N ALA A 265 6.96 -14.88 16.18
CA ALA A 265 6.70 -14.44 17.54
C ALA A 265 7.72 -13.41 18.03
N ARG A 266 9.00 -13.62 17.69
CA ARG A 266 10.09 -12.69 18.01
C ARG A 266 9.90 -11.38 17.25
N GLU A 267 9.63 -11.46 15.96
CA GLU A 267 9.56 -10.28 15.12
C GLU A 267 8.35 -9.41 15.42
N LEU A 268 7.16 -9.99 15.63
CA LEU A 268 5.97 -9.23 16.01
C LEU A 268 6.18 -8.47 17.33
N ARG A 269 6.86 -9.08 18.31
CA ARG A 269 7.23 -8.40 19.56
C ARG A 269 8.23 -7.27 19.34
N ALA A 270 9.22 -7.47 18.47
CA ALA A 270 10.19 -6.45 18.12
C ALA A 270 9.52 -5.25 17.41
N ILE A 271 8.57 -5.51 16.52
CA ILE A 271 7.76 -4.49 15.84
C ILE A 271 6.92 -3.72 16.85
N GLU A 272 6.19 -4.41 17.74
CA GLU A 272 5.39 -3.79 18.79
C GLU A 272 6.25 -2.88 19.69
N ALA A 273 7.40 -3.38 20.15
CA ALA A 273 8.33 -2.59 20.96
C ALA A 273 8.91 -1.37 20.22
N ARG A 274 9.16 -1.49 18.91
CA ARG A 274 9.55 -0.33 18.08
C ARG A 274 8.42 0.69 17.98
N LEU A 275 7.20 0.27 17.66
CA LEU A 275 6.05 1.16 17.55
C LEU A 275 5.74 1.87 18.88
N GLN A 276 5.86 1.18 20.01
CA GLN A 276 5.71 1.81 21.33
C GLN A 276 6.79 2.86 21.60
N ARG A 277 8.05 2.59 21.25
CA ARG A 277 9.13 3.58 21.36
C ARG A 277 8.88 4.80 20.48
N GLU A 278 8.48 4.61 19.24
CA GLU A 278 8.12 5.72 18.32
C GLU A 278 6.96 6.55 18.88
N LYS A 279 5.91 5.90 19.41
CA LYS A 279 4.79 6.60 20.06
C LYS A 279 5.25 7.42 21.27
N LEU A 280 6.13 6.88 22.11
CA LEU A 280 6.68 7.61 23.26
C LEU A 280 7.55 8.81 22.83
N LEU A 281 8.34 8.67 21.77
CA LEU A 281 9.16 9.76 21.23
C LEU A 281 8.34 10.86 20.54
N ALA A 282 7.18 10.51 19.96
CA ALA A 282 6.27 11.46 19.33
C ALA A 282 5.39 12.23 20.34
N GLN A 283 5.20 11.71 21.56
CA GLN A 283 4.35 12.33 22.59
C GLN A 283 4.77 13.76 22.99
N PRO A 284 6.06 14.08 23.22
CA PRO A 284 6.48 15.44 23.55
C PRO A 284 6.19 16.44 22.44
N ALA A 285 6.37 16.05 21.18
CA ALA A 285 6.07 16.91 20.02
C ALA A 285 4.55 17.17 19.90
N ALA A 286 3.74 16.12 20.05
CA ALA A 286 2.28 16.24 20.04
C ALA A 286 1.72 17.04 21.24
N LEU A 287 2.34 16.92 22.42
CA LEU A 287 2.02 17.74 23.59
C LEU A 287 2.43 19.21 23.36
N ALA A 288 3.60 19.46 22.80
CA ALA A 288 4.05 20.82 22.47
C ALA A 288 3.18 21.49 21.40
N GLU A 289 2.74 20.76 20.36
CA GLU A 289 1.79 21.28 19.37
C GLU A 289 0.41 21.55 19.98
N ARG A 290 -0.09 20.68 20.87
CA ARG A 290 -1.34 20.91 21.60
C ARG A 290 -1.24 22.08 22.58
N GLU A 291 -0.10 22.26 23.23
CA GLU A 291 0.15 23.41 24.09
C GLU A 291 0.31 24.69 23.27
N ALA A 292 0.94 24.64 22.10
CA ALA A 292 1.03 25.77 21.17
C ALA A 292 -0.35 26.15 20.62
N ALA A 293 -1.19 25.17 20.26
CA ALA A 293 -2.58 25.38 19.85
C ALA A 293 -3.42 25.97 21.00
N ARG A 294 -3.27 25.46 22.23
CA ARG A 294 -3.92 26.04 23.41
C ARG A 294 -3.42 27.45 23.76
N ARG A 295 -2.14 27.75 23.53
CA ARG A 295 -1.59 29.11 23.68
C ARG A 295 -2.11 30.04 22.58
N GLY A 296 -2.27 29.55 21.35
CA GLY A 296 -2.90 30.28 20.25
C GLY A 296 -4.39 30.56 20.46
N GLU A 297 -5.11 29.68 21.15
CA GLU A 297 -6.51 29.92 21.57
C GLU A 297 -6.63 30.78 22.84
N ALA A 298 -5.61 30.78 23.71
CA ALA A 298 -5.54 31.66 24.89
C ALA A 298 -5.08 33.08 24.54
N GLU A 299 -4.49 33.29 23.37
CA GLU A 299 -4.25 34.61 22.78
C GLU A 299 -5.51 35.08 22.03
N VAL A 300 -6.62 35.20 22.76
CA VAL A 300 -7.68 36.13 22.35
C VAL A 300 -7.00 37.49 22.32
N LEU A 301 -6.71 37.99 21.11
CA LEU A 301 -6.41 39.39 20.88
C LEU A 301 -7.50 40.20 21.59
N GLU A 302 -7.16 40.78 22.75
CA GLU A 302 -7.90 41.91 23.28
C GLU A 302 -7.75 43.03 22.26
N LEU A 303 -8.68 43.09 21.31
CA LEU A 303 -8.83 44.24 20.46
C LEU A 303 -9.11 45.43 21.38
N PRO A 304 -8.27 46.48 21.37
CA PRO A 304 -8.53 47.65 22.20
C PRO A 304 -9.87 48.25 21.76
N GLY A 305 -10.77 48.42 22.72
CA GLY A 305 -12.12 48.95 22.54
C GLY A 305 -12.14 50.43 22.15
N THR A 306 -11.58 50.77 20.99
CA THR A 306 -11.69 52.08 20.38
C THR A 306 -12.45 51.95 19.06
N LEU A 307 -13.58 52.64 18.99
CA LEU A 307 -14.37 52.87 17.78
C LEU A 307 -13.43 53.15 16.61
N VAL A 308 -13.44 52.25 15.61
CA VAL A 308 -12.70 52.45 14.37
C VAL A 308 -13.30 53.67 13.68
N ASN A 309 -12.54 54.77 13.66
CA ASN A 309 -12.92 56.00 12.98
C ASN A 309 -13.08 55.69 11.48
N GLU A 310 -14.26 55.92 10.91
CA GLU A 310 -14.57 55.59 9.49
C GLU A 310 -13.55 56.23 8.53
N ASP A 311 -12.99 57.40 8.91
CA ASP A 311 -11.93 58.09 8.16
C ASP A 311 -10.63 57.26 8.00
N ALA A 312 -10.32 56.36 8.94
CA ALA A 312 -9.13 55.50 8.89
C ALA A 312 -9.28 54.35 7.87
N LEU A 313 -10.52 53.94 7.57
CA LEU A 313 -10.83 52.91 6.57
C LEU A 313 -11.02 53.51 5.17
N LEU A 314 -11.56 54.73 5.09
CA LEU A 314 -11.80 55.42 3.81
C LEU A 314 -10.50 55.80 3.09
N GLY A 315 -9.42 56.13 3.81
CA GLY A 315 -8.13 56.48 3.20
C GLY A 315 -7.52 55.35 2.34
N PRO A 316 -7.33 54.14 2.89
CA PRO A 316 -6.86 52.98 2.12
C PRO A 316 -7.78 52.59 0.96
N ILE A 317 -9.11 52.62 1.17
CA ILE A 317 -10.09 52.29 0.12
C ILE A 317 -10.03 53.32 -1.02
N ALA A 318 -9.95 54.61 -0.71
CA ALA A 318 -9.82 55.66 -1.71
C ALA A 318 -8.51 55.53 -2.52
N SER A 319 -7.42 55.13 -1.86
CA SER A 319 -6.13 54.86 -2.50
C SER A 319 -6.18 53.65 -3.45
N LEU A 320 -6.85 52.58 -3.03
CA LEU A 320 -7.09 51.39 -3.86
C LEU A 320 -7.95 51.73 -5.09
N CYS A 321 -9.04 52.47 -4.91
CA CYS A 321 -9.91 52.90 -6.01
C CYS A 321 -9.20 53.86 -6.99
N ALA A 322 -8.34 54.75 -6.49
CA ALA A 322 -7.53 55.64 -7.34
C ALA A 322 -6.52 54.84 -8.19
N THR A 323 -5.91 53.82 -7.59
CA THR A 323 -4.97 52.92 -8.28
C THR A 323 -5.69 52.05 -9.30
N ALA A 324 -6.85 51.51 -8.95
CA ALA A 324 -7.68 50.70 -9.84
C ALA A 324 -8.20 51.50 -11.05
N LYS A 325 -8.56 52.79 -10.88
CA LYS A 325 -8.89 53.70 -11.99
C LYS A 325 -7.73 53.89 -12.98
N ARG A 326 -6.50 53.98 -12.48
CA ARG A 326 -5.30 54.09 -13.34
C ARG A 326 -5.04 52.78 -14.11
N LEU A 327 -5.23 51.64 -13.46
CA LEU A 327 -5.11 50.32 -14.09
C LEU A 327 -6.19 50.11 -15.16
N ALA A 328 -7.43 50.51 -14.89
CA ALA A 328 -8.56 50.40 -15.82
C ALA A 328 -8.41 51.27 -17.09
N ALA A 329 -7.59 52.33 -17.01
CA ALA A 329 -7.28 53.22 -18.13
C ALA A 329 -6.02 52.79 -18.92
N ASN A 330 -5.38 51.69 -18.54
CA ASN A 330 -4.20 51.17 -19.22
C ASN A 330 -4.57 50.57 -20.59
N LYS A 331 -3.66 50.64 -21.57
CA LYS A 331 -3.85 50.13 -22.94
C LYS A 331 -3.75 48.60 -23.03
N ASP A 332 -3.18 47.98 -22.00
CA ASP A 332 -3.11 46.52 -21.88
C ASP A 332 -4.47 45.96 -21.39
N PRO A 333 -5.14 45.09 -22.17
CA PRO A 333 -6.50 44.64 -21.88
C PRO A 333 -6.60 43.77 -20.62
N ASP A 334 -5.58 43.00 -20.28
CA ASP A 334 -5.58 42.15 -19.08
C ASP A 334 -5.42 43.01 -17.82
N THR A 335 -4.50 43.97 -17.83
CA THR A 335 -4.34 44.96 -16.75
C THR A 335 -5.60 45.83 -16.56
N ALA A 336 -6.25 46.23 -17.66
CA ALA A 336 -7.48 46.99 -17.61
C ALA A 336 -8.65 46.19 -17.01
N LYS A 337 -8.69 44.88 -17.24
CA LYS A 337 -9.70 43.97 -16.67
C LYS A 337 -9.56 43.89 -15.15
N PHE A 338 -8.35 43.74 -14.61
CA PHE A 338 -8.11 43.73 -13.16
C PHE A 338 -8.51 45.05 -12.50
N GLY A 339 -8.18 46.19 -13.11
CA GLY A 339 -8.61 47.51 -12.61
C GLY A 339 -10.13 47.66 -12.54
N ARG A 340 -10.89 47.06 -13.49
CA ARG A 340 -12.36 47.11 -13.48
C ARG A 340 -12.98 46.20 -12.44
N VAL A 341 -12.41 45.01 -12.20
CA VAL A 341 -12.89 44.09 -11.16
C VAL A 341 -12.78 44.76 -9.78
N ILE A 342 -11.62 45.34 -9.47
CA ILE A 342 -11.39 46.03 -8.19
C ILE A 342 -12.35 47.22 -7.99
N LEU A 343 -12.73 47.93 -9.06
CA LEU A 343 -13.71 49.03 -8.99
C LEU A 343 -15.17 48.58 -8.91
N THR A 344 -15.46 47.31 -9.20
CA THR A 344 -16.83 46.77 -9.13
C THR A 344 -17.12 46.23 -7.73
N ASP A 345 -16.08 45.75 -7.04
CA ASP A 345 -16.18 45.13 -5.71
C ASP A 345 -15.86 46.10 -4.54
N ALA A 346 -15.43 47.33 -4.85
CA ALA A 346 -15.13 48.41 -3.89
C ALA A 346 -16.19 49.51 -3.94
#